data_AF-A0A5E6MYI5-F1
#
_entry.id   AF-A0A5E6MYI5-F1
#
_cell.length_a   1.000
_cell.length_b   1.000
_cell.length_c   1.000
_cell.angle_alpha   90.00
_cell.angle_beta   90.00
_cell.angle_gamma   90.00
#
_symmetry.space_group_name_H-M   'P 1'
#
loop_
_entity.id
_entity.type
_entity.pdbx_description
1 polymer ?
#
loop_
_entity_poly.entity_id
_entity_poly.type
_entity_poly.pdbx_seq_one_letter_code
_entity_poly.pdbx_strand_id
1 'polypeptide(L)'
;MNTRHVIELSPSGKTVEAGDELLLDAMLANGLFVPFSCRRGACGSCKVVVAEGEYRAKHLAPDAPAPCYPLAANEMLLCQSHACGDMRLEIPGWSLDTPTLVVEAQVVSKCAVAPDIIELVVMPDRPLAVRAGQYLKVRLVDGDSRCFSIANLPAEDDGRLVFQIRRVSGGLFSEAILDDLDAGDVLQLEGPFGACTWQDNDAASVVLFATGTGYAGIKPILLTALKRDIDVTLYWGGAQPADFYDHAFLDKSVIDHPRFHWHPVLASQGRVQEVALSHGHHWETVQLYACGNGAMISQVRTECLASGLPSHRFVAEAFVPSGRSSAETTPRLLHPVWEKVGPRYSLDGMLAAREQSIRALAAIASRLRVGMTTGEALDMAAEQLQAMGASHTWHPTYIRFGDDTVRPPREGIDRQRRLRATDIAVVDLGPVWDGYEGDYGDTFVFGDSPLHLACRTALHAVFDETREAWLRGLTGRELYDFAEQSAESKGWRLARNLAGHRLADFPHALFENKELADLEIPPSEMAWVLEIQLCHPTEPVGGFFEDMLMLQA
;
A
#
# COMPACT_ATOMS: atom_id res chain seq x y z
N MET A 1 -10.81 -33.59 -16.79
CA MET A 1 -10.22 -32.95 -17.98
C MET A 1 -10.42 -31.46 -17.79
N ASN A 2 -9.36 -30.66 -17.64
CA ASN A 2 -9.50 -29.20 -17.58
C ASN A 2 -9.93 -28.75 -18.96
N THR A 3 -11.20 -28.42 -19.12
CA THR A 3 -11.71 -27.77 -20.33
C THR A 3 -10.97 -26.44 -20.45
N ARG A 4 -10.29 -26.23 -21.59
CA ARG A 4 -9.66 -24.96 -21.94
C ARG A 4 -10.51 -24.26 -22.98
N HIS A 5 -10.59 -22.95 -22.86
CA HIS A 5 -11.36 -22.06 -23.72
C HIS A 5 -10.42 -21.16 -24.52
N VAL A 6 -10.78 -20.88 -25.76
CA VAL A 6 -10.04 -19.98 -26.64
C VAL A 6 -10.58 -18.57 -26.48
N ILE A 7 -9.69 -17.64 -26.11
CA ILE A 7 -10.01 -16.22 -25.91
C ILE A 7 -9.33 -15.41 -27.02
N GLU A 8 -10.12 -14.82 -27.91
CA GLU A 8 -9.66 -13.97 -29.01
C GLU A 8 -9.67 -12.49 -28.60
N LEU A 9 -8.59 -11.75 -28.90
CA LEU A 9 -8.42 -10.34 -28.56
C LEU A 9 -8.48 -9.44 -29.79
N SER A 10 -9.52 -8.61 -29.88
CA SER A 10 -9.74 -7.62 -30.95
C SER A 10 -9.19 -6.24 -30.58
N PRO A 11 -8.48 -5.51 -31.46
CA PRO A 11 -8.32 -5.78 -32.90
C PRO A 11 -7.08 -6.63 -33.26
N SER A 12 -6.29 -7.07 -32.26
CA SER A 12 -5.01 -7.74 -32.52
C SER A 12 -5.12 -9.09 -33.24
N GLY A 13 -6.26 -9.78 -33.10
CA GLY A 13 -6.47 -11.15 -33.58
C GLY A 13 -5.69 -12.22 -32.80
N LYS A 14 -4.97 -11.86 -31.72
CA LYS A 14 -4.25 -12.82 -30.87
C LYS A 14 -5.24 -13.70 -30.10
N THR A 15 -4.89 -14.97 -29.95
CA THR A 15 -5.67 -15.94 -29.17
C THR A 15 -4.86 -16.47 -27.99
N VAL A 16 -5.53 -16.72 -26.87
CA VAL A 16 -4.94 -17.41 -25.70
C VAL A 16 -5.86 -18.51 -25.22
N GLU A 17 -5.27 -19.55 -24.65
CA GLU A 17 -6.02 -20.58 -23.94
C GLU A 17 -6.18 -20.19 -22.46
N ALA A 18 -7.40 -20.26 -21.96
CA ALA A 18 -7.72 -20.08 -20.54
C ALA A 18 -8.41 -21.34 -19.99
N GLY A 19 -7.91 -21.85 -18.86
CA GLY A 19 -8.57 -22.88 -18.08
C GLY A 19 -9.57 -22.30 -17.08
N ASP A 20 -9.48 -22.78 -15.83
CA ASP A 20 -10.34 -22.34 -14.73
C ASP A 20 -9.76 -21.16 -13.94
N GLU A 21 -8.53 -20.75 -14.25
CA GLU A 21 -7.88 -19.56 -13.70
C GLU A 21 -8.58 -18.25 -14.10
N LEU A 22 -8.20 -17.14 -13.45
CA LEU A 22 -8.67 -15.82 -13.85
C LEU A 22 -8.13 -15.48 -15.24
N LEU A 23 -8.95 -14.81 -16.06
CA LEU A 23 -8.56 -14.41 -17.41
C LEU A 23 -7.30 -13.54 -17.42
N LEU A 24 -7.08 -12.72 -16.38
CA LEU A 24 -5.83 -11.96 -16.23
C LEU A 24 -4.63 -12.89 -16.13
N ASP A 25 -4.70 -13.91 -15.27
CA ASP A 25 -3.58 -14.82 -15.03
C ASP A 25 -3.33 -15.71 -16.26
N ALA A 26 -4.38 -16.19 -16.93
CA ALA A 26 -4.26 -16.92 -18.19
C ALA A 26 -3.52 -16.10 -19.26
N MET A 27 -3.90 -14.83 -19.44
CA MET A 27 -3.26 -13.96 -20.43
C MET A 27 -1.79 -13.68 -20.09
N LEU A 28 -1.48 -13.41 -18.82
CA LEU A 28 -0.10 -13.20 -18.36
C LEU A 28 0.76 -14.45 -18.51
N ALA A 29 0.22 -15.63 -18.20
CA ALA A 29 0.91 -16.91 -18.35
C ALA A 29 1.22 -17.25 -19.82
N ASN A 30 0.37 -16.78 -20.74
CA ASN A 30 0.60 -16.87 -22.19
C ASN A 30 1.49 -15.75 -22.74
N GLY A 31 2.11 -14.95 -21.86
CA GLY A 31 3.06 -13.89 -22.26
C GLY A 31 2.41 -12.66 -22.88
N LEU A 32 1.10 -12.46 -22.68
CA LEU A 32 0.44 -11.23 -23.12
C LEU A 32 0.69 -10.09 -22.13
N PHE A 33 0.95 -8.91 -22.68
CA PHE A 33 1.05 -7.67 -21.92
C PHE A 33 -0.33 -7.09 -21.63
N VAL A 34 -0.90 -7.52 -20.51
CA VAL A 34 -2.18 -7.02 -20.01
C VAL A 34 -1.94 -5.85 -19.05
N PRO A 35 -2.58 -4.68 -19.24
CA PRO A 35 -2.54 -3.63 -18.25
C PRO A 35 -3.30 -4.04 -16.97
N PHE A 36 -2.62 -4.11 -15.83
CA PHE A 36 -3.26 -4.36 -14.54
C PHE A 36 -2.49 -3.65 -13.42
N SER A 37 -3.19 -3.32 -12.32
CA SER A 37 -2.57 -2.72 -11.13
C SER A 37 -3.06 -3.41 -9.85
N CYS A 38 -4.33 -3.21 -9.47
CA CYS A 38 -4.79 -3.63 -8.13
C CYS A 38 -5.10 -5.12 -7.94
N ARG A 39 -5.34 -5.89 -9.02
CA ARG A 39 -5.89 -7.27 -9.01
C ARG A 39 -7.18 -7.52 -8.19
N ARG A 40 -7.79 -6.48 -7.61
CA ARG A 40 -8.97 -6.54 -6.73
C ARG A 40 -10.21 -5.86 -7.33
N GLY A 41 -10.17 -5.54 -8.62
CA GLY A 41 -11.32 -4.94 -9.31
C GLY A 41 -11.63 -3.49 -8.92
N ALA A 42 -10.65 -2.74 -8.42
CA ALA A 42 -10.80 -1.34 -8.01
C ALA A 42 -10.23 -0.32 -9.03
N CYS A 43 -9.11 -0.66 -9.68
CA CYS A 43 -8.40 0.30 -10.56
C CYS A 43 -8.98 0.40 -11.98
N GLY A 44 -9.56 -0.69 -12.50
CA GLY A 44 -10.05 -0.79 -13.88
C GLY A 44 -9.00 -0.97 -14.97
N SER A 45 -7.71 -1.05 -14.65
CA SER A 45 -6.66 -1.13 -15.67
C SER A 45 -6.82 -2.36 -16.59
N CYS A 46 -7.29 -3.48 -16.04
CA CYS A 46 -7.51 -4.73 -16.79
C CYS A 46 -8.92 -4.85 -17.39
N LYS A 47 -9.58 -3.71 -17.63
CA LYS A 47 -10.92 -3.66 -18.20
C LYS A 47 -10.89 -4.00 -19.69
N VAL A 48 -11.84 -4.83 -20.10
CA VAL A 48 -12.09 -5.20 -21.50
C VAL A 48 -13.57 -5.10 -21.82
N VAL A 49 -13.89 -5.03 -23.10
CA VAL A 49 -15.26 -5.18 -23.60
C VAL A 49 -15.46 -6.64 -24.02
N VAL A 50 -16.57 -7.24 -23.62
CA VAL A 50 -16.99 -8.58 -24.04
C VAL A 50 -17.78 -8.44 -25.34
N ALA A 51 -17.21 -8.87 -26.46
CA ALA A 51 -17.90 -8.87 -27.74
C ALA A 51 -18.73 -10.14 -27.93
N GLU A 52 -18.18 -11.30 -27.56
CA GLU A 52 -18.86 -12.61 -27.58
C GLU A 52 -18.38 -13.50 -26.43
N GLY A 53 -19.22 -14.46 -26.05
CA GLY A 53 -18.93 -15.48 -25.04
C GLY A 53 -19.46 -15.12 -23.65
N GLU A 54 -19.33 -16.09 -22.73
CA GLU A 54 -19.81 -15.98 -21.35
C GLU A 54 -18.65 -16.07 -20.37
N TYR A 55 -18.76 -15.30 -19.28
CA TYR A 55 -17.81 -15.32 -18.17
C TYR A 55 -18.57 -15.43 -16.86
N ARG A 56 -17.87 -15.90 -15.83
CA ARG A 56 -18.35 -15.86 -14.45
C ARG A 56 -17.44 -14.99 -13.61
N ALA A 57 -18.03 -14.28 -12.66
CA ALA A 57 -17.28 -13.51 -11.69
C ALA A 57 -16.42 -14.44 -10.82
N LYS A 58 -15.25 -13.94 -10.42
CA LYS A 58 -14.43 -14.52 -9.37
C LYS A 58 -15.30 -14.74 -8.13
N HIS A 59 -15.22 -15.93 -7.54
CA HIS A 59 -15.87 -16.16 -6.27
C HIS A 59 -15.19 -15.32 -5.19
N LEU A 60 -15.92 -14.35 -4.66
CA LEU A 60 -15.49 -13.52 -3.56
C LEU A 60 -15.91 -14.19 -2.26
N ALA A 61 -15.06 -14.12 -1.23
CA ALA A 61 -15.51 -14.47 0.11
C ALA A 61 -16.70 -13.57 0.49
N PRO A 62 -17.66 -14.03 1.32
CA PRO A 62 -18.86 -13.27 1.67
C PRO A 62 -18.59 -11.84 2.16
N ASP A 63 -17.46 -11.64 2.84
CA ASP A 63 -17.04 -10.36 3.43
C ASP A 63 -15.96 -9.62 2.62
N ALA A 64 -15.53 -10.17 1.48
CA ALA A 64 -14.55 -9.52 0.63
C ALA A 64 -15.19 -8.30 -0.05
N PRO A 65 -14.52 -7.13 -0.06
CA PRO A 65 -15.03 -5.96 -0.75
C PRO A 65 -15.35 -6.31 -2.21
N ALA A 66 -16.59 -6.03 -2.63
CA ALA A 66 -16.98 -6.22 -4.02
C ALA A 66 -16.08 -5.34 -4.93
N PRO A 67 -15.74 -5.80 -6.14
CA PRO A 67 -15.14 -4.97 -7.17
C PRO A 67 -15.91 -3.65 -7.28
N CYS A 68 -15.25 -2.56 -6.91
CA CYS A 68 -15.88 -1.25 -6.86
C CYS A 68 -15.74 -0.49 -8.18
N TYR A 69 -15.00 -1.05 -9.14
CA TYR A 69 -14.88 -0.44 -10.46
C TYR A 69 -16.19 -0.60 -11.26
N PRO A 70 -16.83 0.51 -11.69
CA PRO A 70 -18.07 0.44 -12.43
C PRO A 70 -17.82 -0.05 -13.86
N LEU A 71 -18.59 -1.04 -14.28
CA LEU A 71 -18.54 -1.65 -15.61
C LEU A 71 -19.83 -1.34 -16.37
N ALA A 72 -19.73 -1.05 -17.67
CA ALA A 72 -20.90 -1.14 -18.54
C ALA A 72 -21.38 -2.59 -18.67
N ALA A 73 -22.60 -2.79 -19.16
CA ALA A 73 -23.22 -4.11 -19.26
C ALA A 73 -22.40 -5.13 -20.08
N ASN A 74 -21.59 -4.66 -21.02
CA ASN A 74 -20.71 -5.45 -21.87
C ASN A 74 -19.23 -5.31 -21.48
N GLU A 75 -18.88 -4.81 -20.30
CA GLU A 75 -17.50 -4.70 -19.83
C GLU A 75 -17.22 -5.71 -18.72
N MET A 76 -15.96 -6.14 -18.61
CA MET A 76 -15.50 -6.94 -17.47
C MET A 76 -14.06 -6.62 -17.08
N LEU A 77 -13.67 -7.03 -15.87
CA LEU A 77 -12.30 -6.93 -15.39
C LEU A 77 -11.65 -8.31 -15.45
N LEU A 78 -10.56 -8.45 -16.21
CA LEU A 78 -9.86 -9.73 -16.32
C LEU A 78 -9.43 -10.31 -14.95
N CYS A 79 -9.09 -9.45 -13.98
CA CYS A 79 -8.71 -9.90 -12.63
C CYS A 79 -9.88 -10.42 -11.78
N GLN A 80 -11.11 -10.27 -12.25
CA GLN A 80 -12.34 -10.66 -11.55
C GLN A 80 -13.21 -11.62 -12.38
N SER A 81 -12.70 -12.17 -13.50
CA SER A 81 -13.51 -12.97 -14.41
C SER A 81 -12.81 -14.27 -14.81
N HIS A 82 -13.58 -15.35 -14.87
CA HIS A 82 -13.20 -16.65 -15.45
C HIS A 82 -13.97 -16.89 -16.75
N ALA A 83 -13.35 -17.54 -17.72
CA ALA A 83 -14.05 -17.98 -18.92
C ALA A 83 -15.02 -19.14 -18.61
N CYS A 84 -16.20 -19.13 -19.24
CA CYS A 84 -17.14 -20.25 -19.24
C CYS A 84 -17.23 -20.97 -20.60
N GLY A 85 -16.58 -20.41 -21.61
CA GLY A 85 -16.61 -20.84 -23.00
C GLY A 85 -15.58 -20.04 -23.80
N ASP A 86 -15.49 -20.31 -25.09
CA ASP A 86 -14.70 -19.47 -26.00
C ASP A 86 -15.27 -18.05 -25.99
N MET A 87 -14.38 -17.05 -25.99
CA MET A 87 -14.76 -15.64 -25.86
C MET A 87 -14.02 -14.77 -26.88
N ARG A 88 -14.66 -13.66 -27.27
CA ARG A 88 -14.04 -12.60 -28.05
C ARG A 88 -14.10 -11.31 -27.25
N LEU A 89 -12.93 -10.76 -26.93
CA LEU A 89 -12.78 -9.58 -26.09
C LEU A 89 -12.18 -8.44 -26.90
N GLU A 90 -12.77 -7.25 -26.79
CA GLU A 90 -12.18 -6.03 -27.34
C GLU A 90 -11.31 -5.36 -26.28
N ILE A 91 -10.11 -4.97 -26.69
CA ILE A 91 -9.08 -4.38 -25.84
C ILE A 91 -8.80 -2.94 -26.25
N PRO A 92 -9.77 -2.02 -26.06
CA PRO A 92 -9.63 -0.64 -26.53
C PRO A 92 -8.48 0.06 -25.80
N GLY A 93 -7.53 0.56 -26.57
CA GLY A 93 -6.36 1.29 -26.04
C GLY A 93 -5.21 0.41 -25.53
N TRP A 94 -5.31 -0.91 -25.65
CA TRP A 94 -4.19 -1.82 -25.37
C TRP A 94 -3.31 -1.96 -26.61
N SER A 95 -2.00 -2.15 -26.39
CA SER A 95 -1.08 -2.58 -27.43
C SER A 95 -0.41 -3.89 -27.01
N LEU A 96 -0.80 -4.99 -27.65
CA LEU A 96 -0.18 -6.31 -27.41
C LEU A 96 1.11 -6.51 -28.21
N ASP A 97 1.43 -5.57 -29.11
CA ASP A 97 2.53 -5.66 -30.08
C ASP A 97 3.66 -4.68 -29.80
N THR A 98 3.63 -3.98 -28.65
CA THR A 98 4.81 -3.22 -28.23
C THR A 98 5.79 -4.22 -27.63
N PRO A 99 6.90 -4.57 -28.33
CA PRO A 99 7.89 -5.42 -27.72
C PRO A 99 8.39 -4.71 -26.46
N THR A 100 8.29 -5.39 -25.32
CA THR A 100 8.97 -4.92 -24.11
C THR A 100 10.46 -5.01 -24.40
N LEU A 101 11.08 -3.85 -24.56
CA LEU A 101 12.51 -3.76 -24.80
C LEU A 101 13.21 -3.68 -23.45
N VAL A 102 14.18 -4.56 -23.25
CA VAL A 102 15.20 -4.33 -22.23
C VAL A 102 16.28 -3.49 -22.89
N VAL A 103 16.52 -2.29 -22.38
CA VAL A 103 17.52 -1.34 -22.89
C VAL A 103 18.48 -0.99 -21.78
N GLU A 104 19.74 -0.73 -22.13
CA GLU A 104 20.68 -0.12 -21.19
C GLU A 104 20.50 1.40 -21.29
N ALA A 105 20.57 2.08 -20.16
CA ALA A 105 20.46 3.53 -20.10
C ALA A 105 21.54 4.10 -19.18
N GLN A 106 22.28 5.07 -19.69
CA GLN A 106 23.33 5.74 -18.94
C GLN A 106 22.73 6.88 -18.11
N VAL A 107 23.10 6.98 -16.84
CA VAL A 107 22.75 8.11 -15.98
C VAL A 107 23.45 9.37 -16.49
N VAL A 108 22.65 10.37 -16.85
CA VAL A 108 23.11 11.68 -17.32
C VAL A 108 23.27 12.63 -16.14
N SER A 109 22.27 12.67 -15.26
CA SER A 109 22.30 13.51 -14.06
C SER A 109 21.32 13.02 -13.00
N LYS A 110 21.63 13.34 -11.74
CA LYS A 110 20.81 13.10 -10.56
C LYS A 110 20.78 14.37 -9.71
N CYS A 111 19.59 14.90 -9.39
CA CYS A 111 19.47 16.07 -8.52
C CYS A 111 18.29 15.95 -7.55
N ALA A 112 18.45 16.47 -6.34
CA ALA A 112 17.33 16.61 -5.41
C ALA A 112 16.48 17.82 -5.81
N VAL A 113 15.20 17.60 -6.10
CA VAL A 113 14.22 18.65 -6.42
C VAL A 113 13.29 18.96 -5.25
N ALA A 114 13.22 18.07 -4.27
CA ALA A 114 12.59 18.28 -2.97
C ALA A 114 13.36 17.48 -1.88
N PRO A 115 13.07 17.65 -0.58
CA PRO A 115 13.77 16.94 0.50
C PRO A 115 13.83 15.41 0.33
N ASP A 116 12.76 14.84 -0.22
CA ASP A 116 12.61 13.41 -0.47
C ASP A 116 12.33 13.09 -1.95
N ILE A 117 12.54 14.01 -2.89
CA ILE A 117 12.33 13.75 -4.33
C ILE A 117 13.62 13.98 -5.10
N ILE A 118 14.02 12.96 -5.85
CA ILE A 118 15.17 13.00 -6.75
C ILE A 118 14.68 12.97 -8.19
N GLU A 119 15.17 13.90 -9.00
CA GLU A 119 15.09 13.83 -10.45
C GLU A 119 16.30 13.04 -10.99
N LEU A 120 16.00 11.98 -11.73
CA LEU A 120 17.00 11.14 -12.38
C LEU A 120 16.80 11.23 -13.89
N VAL A 121 17.84 11.68 -14.59
CA VAL A 121 17.86 11.78 -16.05
C VAL A 121 18.77 10.70 -16.60
N VAL A 122 18.26 9.90 -17.55
CA VAL A 122 19.02 8.82 -18.19
C VAL A 122 18.90 8.88 -19.71
N MET A 123 19.91 8.38 -20.40
CA MET A 123 19.97 8.29 -21.85
C MET A 123 19.96 6.82 -22.26
N PRO A 124 18.89 6.31 -22.89
CA PRO A 124 18.87 4.93 -23.39
C PRO A 124 19.85 4.76 -24.55
N ASP A 125 20.46 3.56 -24.64
CA ASP A 125 21.41 3.17 -25.69
C ASP A 125 20.80 3.10 -27.10
N ARG A 126 19.46 3.05 -27.17
CA ARG A 126 18.68 3.13 -28.39
C ARG A 126 17.38 3.92 -28.18
N PRO A 127 16.82 4.52 -29.25
CA PRO A 127 15.55 5.22 -29.16
C PRO A 127 14.42 4.32 -28.62
N LEU A 128 13.65 4.85 -27.67
CA LEU A 128 12.49 4.19 -27.12
C LEU A 128 11.22 4.96 -27.52
N ALA A 129 10.32 4.31 -28.25
CA ALA A 129 9.02 4.89 -28.59
C ALA A 129 8.11 4.82 -27.36
N VAL A 130 7.83 5.96 -26.73
CA VAL A 130 6.99 6.04 -25.52
C VAL A 130 5.79 6.94 -25.76
N ARG A 131 4.65 6.59 -25.18
CA ARG A 131 3.45 7.43 -25.14
C ARG A 131 3.43 8.24 -23.85
N ALA A 132 2.91 9.46 -23.92
CA ALA A 132 2.71 10.33 -22.76
C ALA A 132 1.90 9.61 -21.67
N GLY A 133 2.47 9.47 -20.47
CA GLY A 133 1.88 8.78 -19.32
C GLY A 133 2.39 7.35 -19.08
N GLN A 134 3.24 6.82 -19.97
CA GLN A 134 3.87 5.51 -19.75
C GLN A 134 4.99 5.55 -18.70
N TYR A 135 5.31 4.36 -18.18
CA TYR A 135 6.39 4.14 -17.23
C TYR A 135 7.37 3.07 -17.72
N LEU A 136 8.53 3.00 -17.07
CA LEU A 136 9.52 1.95 -17.27
C LEU A 136 9.79 1.23 -15.96
N LYS A 137 10.22 -0.02 -16.08
CA LYS A 137 10.78 -0.77 -14.97
C LYS A 137 12.30 -0.60 -14.96
N VAL A 138 12.86 -0.13 -13.86
CA VAL A 138 14.30 -0.24 -13.63
C VAL A 138 14.57 -1.62 -13.06
N ARG A 139 15.36 -2.44 -13.76
CA ARG A 139 15.79 -3.77 -13.29
C ARG A 139 16.94 -3.61 -12.30
N LEU A 140 16.84 -4.32 -11.19
CA LEU A 140 17.85 -4.37 -10.15
C LEU A 140 18.73 -5.61 -10.35
N VAL A 141 19.94 -5.59 -9.80
CA VAL A 141 20.95 -6.65 -9.97
C VAL A 141 20.49 -8.00 -9.41
N ASP A 142 19.60 -7.99 -8.42
CA ASP A 142 18.99 -9.16 -7.78
C ASP A 142 17.80 -9.76 -8.56
N GLY A 143 17.46 -9.20 -9.71
CA GLY A 143 16.34 -9.62 -10.55
C GLY A 143 15.00 -8.98 -10.18
N ASP A 144 14.95 -8.12 -9.17
CA ASP A 144 13.77 -7.32 -8.84
C ASP A 144 13.63 -6.11 -9.81
N SER A 145 12.49 -5.41 -9.75
CA SER A 145 12.27 -4.22 -10.57
C SER A 145 11.45 -3.16 -9.86
N ARG A 146 11.59 -1.90 -10.29
CA ARG A 146 10.78 -0.78 -9.79
C ARG A 146 10.17 -0.02 -10.95
N CYS A 147 8.88 0.28 -10.86
CA CYS A 147 8.17 1.06 -11.86
C CYS A 147 8.33 2.56 -11.61
N PHE A 148 8.83 3.30 -12.60
CA PHE A 148 8.91 4.77 -12.57
C PHE A 148 8.30 5.37 -13.82
N SER A 149 7.32 6.27 -13.61
CA SER A 149 6.71 7.03 -14.69
C SER A 149 7.72 7.97 -15.34
N ILE A 150 7.71 8.01 -16.67
CA ILE A 150 8.51 8.94 -17.45
C ILE A 150 7.87 10.33 -17.27
N ALA A 151 8.60 11.30 -16.74
CA ALA A 151 8.11 12.63 -16.39
C ALA A 151 8.20 13.66 -17.53
N ASN A 152 8.76 13.26 -18.68
CA ASN A 152 8.97 14.14 -19.83
C ASN A 152 8.41 13.54 -21.14
N LEU A 153 8.63 14.22 -22.26
CA LEU A 153 8.31 13.73 -23.60
C LEU A 153 9.62 13.44 -24.36
N PRO A 154 10.14 12.19 -24.34
CA PRO A 154 11.49 11.90 -24.83
C PRO A 154 11.73 12.28 -26.29
N ALA A 155 10.70 12.20 -27.13
CA ALA A 155 10.77 12.61 -28.54
C ALA A 155 11.12 14.10 -28.72
N GLU A 156 10.96 14.91 -27.68
CA GLU A 156 11.22 16.35 -27.68
C GLU A 156 12.38 16.76 -26.77
N ASP A 157 12.96 15.79 -26.07
CA ASP A 157 14.07 15.98 -25.14
C ASP A 157 15.29 15.16 -25.57
N ASP A 158 15.58 15.13 -26.87
CA ASP A 158 16.74 14.43 -27.45
C ASP A 158 16.81 12.93 -27.11
N GLY A 159 15.67 12.30 -26.82
CA GLY A 159 15.58 10.90 -26.41
C GLY A 159 15.87 10.62 -24.94
N ARG A 160 16.19 11.65 -24.13
CA ARG A 160 16.45 11.47 -22.69
C ARG A 160 15.16 11.13 -21.94
N LEU A 161 15.29 10.29 -20.92
CA LEU A 161 14.21 9.90 -20.02
C LEU A 161 14.40 10.60 -18.68
N VAL A 162 13.35 11.23 -18.16
CA VAL A 162 13.35 11.89 -16.84
C VAL A 162 12.44 11.13 -15.90
N PHE A 163 12.92 10.81 -14.70
CA PHE A 163 12.13 10.20 -13.63
C PHE A 163 12.13 11.12 -12.41
N GLN A 164 11.00 11.21 -11.71
CA GLN A 164 10.87 11.95 -10.46
C GLN A 164 10.52 10.96 -9.34
N ILE A 165 11.53 10.57 -8.57
CA ILE A 165 11.49 9.41 -7.68
C ILE A 165 11.44 9.90 -6.24
N ARG A 166 10.46 9.41 -5.47
CA ARG A 166 10.41 9.66 -4.03
C ARG A 166 11.38 8.73 -3.32
N ARG A 167 12.20 9.29 -2.43
CA ARG A 167 12.98 8.58 -1.43
C ARG A 167 12.02 7.97 -0.42
N VAL A 168 11.87 6.66 -0.49
CA VAL A 168 11.17 5.88 0.52
C VAL A 168 12.23 5.34 1.45
N SER A 169 12.13 5.69 2.75
CA SER A 169 12.99 5.12 3.78
C SER A 169 12.89 3.59 3.73
N GLY A 170 14.02 2.91 3.61
CA GLY A 170 14.10 1.46 3.49
C GLY A 170 13.89 0.88 2.08
N GLY A 171 13.70 1.71 1.05
CA GLY A 171 13.45 1.25 -0.32
C GLY A 171 14.72 0.82 -1.07
N LEU A 172 14.78 -0.45 -1.50
CA LEU A 172 15.88 -1.07 -2.29
C LEU A 172 16.48 -0.15 -3.35
N PHE A 173 15.63 0.51 -4.12
CA PHE A 173 16.08 1.40 -5.19
C PHE A 173 16.31 2.83 -4.72
N SER A 174 15.46 3.38 -3.85
CA SER A 174 15.45 4.82 -3.58
C SER A 174 16.44 5.28 -2.51
N GLU A 175 16.98 4.37 -1.69
CA GLU A 175 17.96 4.69 -0.64
C GLU A 175 19.33 4.05 -0.90
N ALA A 176 19.41 2.81 -1.41
CA ALA A 176 20.71 2.21 -1.73
C ALA A 176 21.18 2.61 -3.14
N ILE A 177 20.44 2.19 -4.16
CA ILE A 177 20.88 2.37 -5.55
C ILE A 177 20.84 3.85 -5.94
N LEU A 178 19.74 4.55 -5.68
CA LEU A 178 19.56 5.92 -6.12
C LEU A 178 20.55 6.88 -5.45
N ASP A 179 20.94 6.67 -4.19
CA ASP A 179 21.93 7.52 -3.53
C ASP A 179 23.34 7.27 -4.06
N ASP A 180 23.66 6.03 -4.44
CA ASP A 180 24.96 5.64 -5.01
C ASP A 180 25.09 5.90 -6.52
N LEU A 181 23.99 6.12 -7.25
CA LEU A 181 24.04 6.35 -8.70
C LEU A 181 24.72 7.67 -9.06
N ASP A 182 25.81 7.60 -9.82
CA ASP A 182 26.52 8.75 -10.35
C ASP A 182 26.33 8.90 -11.86
N ALA A 183 26.59 10.12 -12.36
CA ALA A 183 26.61 10.35 -13.80
C ALA A 183 27.65 9.44 -14.47
N GLY A 184 27.20 8.69 -15.47
CA GLY A 184 28.01 7.69 -16.16
C GLY A 184 27.61 6.25 -15.87
N ASP A 185 26.92 5.98 -14.75
CA ASP A 185 26.44 4.64 -14.40
C ASP A 185 25.40 4.12 -15.39
N VAL A 186 25.25 2.80 -15.47
CA VAL A 186 24.34 2.14 -16.41
C VAL A 186 23.22 1.41 -15.66
N LEU A 187 21.99 1.70 -16.06
CA LEU A 187 20.78 1.03 -15.58
C LEU A 187 20.19 0.16 -16.68
N GLN A 188 19.61 -0.98 -16.30
CA GLN A 188 18.76 -1.75 -17.21
C GLN A 188 17.31 -1.29 -17.06
N LEU A 189 16.72 -0.83 -18.15
CA LEU A 189 15.33 -0.42 -18.21
C LEU A 189 14.53 -1.44 -19.02
N GLU A 190 13.30 -1.68 -18.60
CA GLU A 190 12.36 -2.56 -19.29
C GLU A 190 11.05 -1.79 -19.55
N GLY A 191 10.55 -1.84 -20.79
CA GLY A 191 9.23 -1.35 -21.18
C GLY A 191 9.21 -0.78 -22.61
N PRO A 192 8.33 0.19 -22.91
CA PRO A 192 7.46 0.93 -21.99
C PRO A 192 6.20 0.16 -21.55
N PHE A 193 5.67 0.52 -20.37
CA PHE A 193 4.45 -0.01 -19.78
C PHE A 193 3.43 1.10 -19.45
N GLY A 194 2.23 0.72 -19.04
CA GLY A 194 1.21 1.64 -18.54
C GLY A 194 0.09 1.90 -19.55
N ALA A 195 -1.14 1.96 -19.03
CA ALA A 195 -2.35 2.24 -19.82
C ALA A 195 -2.92 3.64 -19.57
N CYS A 196 -2.46 4.35 -18.54
CA CYS A 196 -2.81 5.75 -18.32
C CYS A 196 -2.03 6.63 -19.28
N THR A 197 -2.43 6.59 -20.55
CA THR A 197 -1.76 7.32 -21.63
C THR A 197 -2.68 8.34 -22.27
N TRP A 198 -2.09 9.37 -22.89
CA TRP A 198 -2.82 10.32 -23.70
C TRP A 198 -3.76 9.63 -24.70
N GLN A 199 -5.01 10.11 -24.76
CA GLN A 199 -6.05 9.60 -25.63
C GLN A 199 -6.30 10.63 -26.73
N ASP A 200 -6.11 10.20 -27.97
CA ASP A 200 -6.45 10.98 -29.16
C ASP A 200 -7.96 10.95 -29.39
N ASN A 201 -8.69 11.80 -28.68
CA ASN A 201 -10.14 11.91 -28.77
C ASN A 201 -10.61 13.36 -28.90
N ASP A 202 -11.90 13.52 -29.19
CA ASP A 202 -12.54 14.83 -29.41
C ASP A 202 -12.95 15.52 -28.10
N ALA A 203 -12.26 15.26 -26.99
CA ALA A 203 -12.60 15.92 -25.71
C ALA A 203 -12.34 17.42 -25.76
N ALA A 204 -13.28 18.19 -25.23
CA ALA A 204 -13.22 19.66 -25.24
C ALA A 204 -12.21 20.21 -24.21
N SER A 205 -11.99 19.48 -23.11
CA SER A 205 -11.07 19.86 -22.04
C SER A 205 -10.52 18.64 -21.30
N VAL A 206 -9.40 18.85 -20.62
CA VAL A 206 -8.69 17.83 -19.84
C VAL A 206 -8.61 18.24 -18.37
N VAL A 207 -8.93 17.31 -17.47
CA VAL A 207 -8.74 17.48 -16.02
C VAL A 207 -7.76 16.45 -15.52
N LEU A 208 -6.72 16.91 -14.83
CA LEU A 208 -5.61 16.10 -14.36
C LEU A 208 -5.61 16.06 -12.82
N PHE A 209 -5.45 14.86 -12.25
CA PHE A 209 -5.33 14.64 -10.82
C PHE A 209 -4.01 13.93 -10.50
N ALA A 210 -3.26 14.48 -9.55
CA ALA A 210 -2.02 13.88 -9.07
C ALA A 210 -1.97 13.89 -7.54
N THR A 211 -1.30 12.90 -6.94
CA THR A 211 -0.85 12.96 -5.53
C THR A 211 0.60 12.51 -5.41
N GLY A 212 1.39 13.25 -4.61
CA GLY A 212 2.82 12.97 -4.45
C GLY A 212 3.55 12.89 -5.81
N THR A 213 4.36 11.85 -6.02
CA THR A 213 5.06 11.61 -7.29
C THR A 213 4.17 11.09 -8.41
N GLY A 214 2.87 10.88 -8.18
CA GLY A 214 1.90 10.65 -9.27
C GLY A 214 1.91 11.80 -10.31
N TYR A 215 2.40 12.98 -9.93
CA TYR A 215 2.69 14.07 -10.85
C TYR A 215 3.61 13.67 -12.00
N ALA A 216 4.60 12.80 -11.77
CA ALA A 216 5.50 12.30 -12.81
C ALA A 216 4.74 11.58 -13.94
N GLY A 217 3.71 10.79 -13.61
CA GLY A 217 2.86 10.13 -14.62
C GLY A 217 1.91 11.10 -15.34
N ILE A 218 1.55 12.20 -14.69
CA ILE A 218 0.64 13.22 -15.25
C ILE A 218 1.38 14.26 -16.09
N LYS A 219 2.65 14.58 -15.78
CA LYS A 219 3.41 15.64 -16.44
C LYS A 219 3.52 15.47 -17.97
N PRO A 220 3.80 14.29 -18.55
CA PRO A 220 3.78 14.13 -20.01
C PRO A 220 2.40 14.36 -20.64
N ILE A 221 1.33 14.00 -19.94
CA ILE A 221 -0.06 14.22 -20.39
C ILE A 221 -0.34 15.73 -20.38
N LEU A 222 0.07 16.44 -19.32
CA LEU A 222 0.02 17.91 -19.25
C LEU A 222 0.80 18.54 -20.40
N LEU A 223 2.06 18.16 -20.61
CA LEU A 223 2.90 18.69 -21.69
C LEU A 223 2.26 18.48 -23.07
N THR A 224 1.59 17.34 -23.27
CA THR A 224 0.85 17.05 -24.51
C THR A 224 -0.36 17.97 -24.66
N ALA A 225 -1.12 18.19 -23.58
CA ALA A 225 -2.25 19.12 -23.58
C ALA A 225 -1.83 20.57 -23.88
N LEU A 226 -0.74 21.04 -23.26
CA LEU A 226 -0.18 22.38 -23.48
C LEU A 226 0.22 22.59 -24.95
N LYS A 227 0.81 21.57 -25.59
CA LYS A 227 1.20 21.63 -27.01
C LYS A 227 0.05 21.65 -27.97
N ARG A 228 -1.03 20.94 -27.64
CA ARG A 228 -2.27 20.98 -28.43
C ARG A 228 -3.02 22.28 -28.24
N ASP A 229 -2.60 23.11 -27.29
CA ASP A 229 -3.32 24.28 -26.84
C ASP A 229 -4.77 23.90 -26.59
N ILE A 230 -5.01 23.05 -25.58
CA ILE A 230 -6.36 22.69 -25.13
C ILE A 230 -6.63 23.20 -23.71
N ASP A 231 -7.90 23.31 -23.31
CA ASP A 231 -8.25 23.68 -21.94
C ASP A 231 -7.86 22.56 -20.98
N VAL A 232 -6.97 22.87 -20.04
CA VAL A 232 -6.41 21.87 -19.12
C VAL A 232 -6.31 22.41 -17.70
N THR A 233 -6.77 21.63 -16.73
CA THR A 233 -6.67 21.97 -15.29
C THR A 233 -6.01 20.85 -14.51
N LEU A 234 -4.96 21.16 -13.75
CA LEU A 234 -4.27 20.24 -12.86
C LEU A 234 -4.64 20.47 -11.39
N TYR A 235 -5.03 19.41 -10.70
CA TYR A 235 -5.15 19.35 -9.25
C TYR A 235 -4.08 18.44 -8.69
N TRP A 236 -3.14 19.01 -7.91
CA TRP A 236 -2.04 18.25 -7.32
C TRP A 236 -2.18 18.25 -5.80
N GLY A 237 -2.32 17.06 -5.22
CA GLY A 237 -2.41 16.84 -3.78
C GLY A 237 -1.05 16.56 -3.13
N GLY A 238 -0.74 17.27 -2.04
CA GLY A 238 0.48 17.10 -1.26
C GLY A 238 0.21 17.18 0.25
N ALA A 239 1.07 16.58 1.07
CA ALA A 239 0.97 16.67 2.53
C ALA A 239 1.55 17.99 3.05
N GLN A 240 2.59 18.49 2.38
CA GLN A 240 3.33 19.70 2.74
C GLN A 240 3.65 20.54 1.50
N PRO A 241 3.91 21.86 1.65
CA PRO A 241 4.21 22.73 0.50
C PRO A 241 5.39 22.25 -0.35
N ALA A 242 6.38 21.60 0.26
CA ALA A 242 7.54 21.06 -0.44
C ALA A 242 7.19 19.89 -1.39
N ASP A 243 6.01 19.27 -1.27
CA ASP A 243 5.57 18.23 -2.21
C ASP A 243 5.26 18.79 -3.61
N PHE A 244 5.03 20.10 -3.74
CA PHE A 244 4.78 20.77 -5.03
C PHE A 244 6.10 21.23 -5.68
N TYR A 245 7.04 20.30 -5.82
CA TYR A 245 8.43 20.59 -6.19
C TYR A 245 8.59 21.18 -7.60
N ASP A 246 7.61 21.01 -8.50
CA ASP A 246 7.63 21.55 -9.87
C ASP A 246 6.77 22.82 -10.04
N HIS A 247 6.42 23.49 -8.93
CA HIS A 247 5.54 24.66 -8.97
C HIS A 247 6.08 25.78 -9.88
N ALA A 248 7.40 25.99 -9.95
CA ALA A 248 7.99 27.04 -10.78
C ALA A 248 7.72 26.83 -12.29
N PHE A 249 7.75 25.59 -12.76
CA PHE A 249 7.37 25.24 -14.12
C PHE A 249 5.86 25.46 -14.34
N LEU A 250 5.03 25.04 -13.38
CA LEU A 250 3.57 25.17 -13.47
C LEU A 250 3.14 26.64 -13.47
N ASP A 251 3.70 27.47 -12.59
CA ASP A 251 3.45 28.91 -12.49
C ASP A 251 3.84 29.64 -13.79
N LYS A 252 4.99 29.29 -14.37
CA LYS A 252 5.39 29.83 -15.68
C LYS A 252 4.45 29.37 -16.79
N SER A 253 4.05 28.10 -16.77
CA SER A 253 3.16 27.53 -17.80
C SER A 253 1.79 28.20 -17.80
N VAL A 254 1.27 28.66 -16.65
CA VAL A 254 0.03 29.45 -16.59
C VAL A 254 0.15 30.78 -17.33
N ILE A 255 1.34 31.40 -17.32
CA ILE A 255 1.60 32.65 -18.05
C ILE A 255 1.70 32.36 -19.54
N ASP A 256 2.43 31.31 -19.92
CA ASP A 256 2.70 30.96 -21.32
C ASP A 256 1.47 30.35 -22.02
N HIS A 257 0.57 29.72 -21.26
CA HIS A 257 -0.64 29.04 -21.76
C HIS A 257 -1.88 29.51 -20.99
N PRO A 258 -2.62 30.53 -21.49
CA PRO A 258 -3.76 31.11 -20.77
C PRO A 258 -4.93 30.15 -20.48
N ARG A 259 -4.97 29.00 -21.16
CA ARG A 259 -5.98 27.95 -20.98
C ARG A 259 -5.56 26.83 -20.03
N PHE A 260 -4.39 27.00 -19.42
CA PHE A 260 -3.89 26.12 -18.38
C PHE A 260 -4.10 26.74 -17.00
N HIS A 261 -4.65 25.93 -16.10
CA HIS A 261 -4.76 26.25 -14.69
C HIS A 261 -4.20 25.11 -13.84
N TRP A 262 -3.62 25.44 -12.69
CA TRP A 262 -3.23 24.42 -11.73
C TRP A 262 -3.53 24.87 -10.30
N HIS A 263 -3.82 23.89 -9.45
CA HIS A 263 -4.23 24.09 -8.07
C HIS A 263 -3.46 23.14 -7.15
N PRO A 264 -2.55 23.64 -6.30
CA PRO A 264 -1.99 22.86 -5.20
C PRO A 264 -3.06 22.65 -4.12
N VAL A 265 -3.22 21.41 -3.67
CA VAL A 265 -4.19 21.05 -2.62
C VAL A 265 -3.44 20.39 -1.47
N LEU A 266 -3.26 21.13 -0.38
CA LEU A 266 -2.67 20.57 0.84
C LEU A 266 -3.66 19.65 1.53
N ALA A 267 -3.17 18.50 2.02
CA ALA A 267 -4.00 17.52 2.71
C ALA A 267 -4.72 18.07 3.96
N SER A 268 -4.18 19.14 4.55
CA SER A 268 -4.80 19.88 5.66
C SER A 268 -5.95 20.81 5.24
N GLN A 269 -6.07 21.12 3.94
CA GLN A 269 -7.05 22.06 3.38
C GLN A 269 -8.20 21.34 2.66
N GLY A 270 -8.00 20.09 2.25
CA GLY A 270 -9.03 19.28 1.60
C GLY A 270 -8.45 18.15 0.78
N ARG A 271 -9.25 17.63 -0.13
CA ARG A 271 -8.87 16.63 -1.14
C ARG A 271 -9.00 17.20 -2.55
N VAL A 272 -8.23 16.64 -3.48
CA VAL A 272 -8.16 17.15 -4.86
C VAL A 272 -9.51 17.12 -5.56
N GLN A 273 -10.31 16.08 -5.34
CA GLN A 273 -11.64 15.94 -5.93
C GLN A 273 -12.64 16.97 -5.37
N GLU A 274 -12.58 17.26 -4.07
CA GLU A 274 -13.47 18.25 -3.43
C GLU A 274 -13.25 19.63 -4.03
N VAL A 275 -11.98 20.02 -4.21
CA VAL A 275 -11.60 21.28 -4.84
C VAL A 275 -12.04 21.31 -6.31
N ALA A 276 -11.77 20.24 -7.06
CA ALA A 276 -12.12 20.17 -8.47
C ALA A 276 -13.63 20.28 -8.75
N LEU A 277 -14.45 19.66 -7.91
CA LEU A 277 -15.91 19.72 -8.02
C LEU A 277 -16.46 21.12 -7.76
N SER A 278 -15.75 21.95 -6.99
CA SER A 278 -16.15 23.34 -6.74
C SER A 278 -15.90 24.29 -7.91
N HIS A 279 -15.09 23.90 -8.90
CA HIS A 279 -14.69 24.75 -10.02
C HIS A 279 -15.58 24.63 -11.28
N GLY A 280 -16.70 23.91 -11.21
CA GLY A 280 -17.75 23.96 -12.24
C GLY A 280 -17.37 23.37 -13.60
N HIS A 281 -16.54 22.34 -13.64
CA HIS A 281 -16.17 21.64 -14.87
C HIS A 281 -17.38 21.00 -15.58
N HIS A 282 -17.34 20.99 -16.91
CA HIS A 282 -18.29 20.27 -17.78
C HIS A 282 -17.95 18.78 -17.85
N TRP A 283 -18.16 18.05 -16.75
CA TRP A 283 -17.74 16.65 -16.57
C TRP A 283 -18.20 15.72 -17.70
N GLU A 284 -19.35 15.97 -18.31
CA GLU A 284 -19.90 15.21 -19.43
C GLU A 284 -19.02 15.22 -20.69
N THR A 285 -18.13 16.22 -20.83
CA THR A 285 -17.23 16.40 -21.99
C THR A 285 -15.74 16.36 -21.67
N VAL A 286 -15.38 16.24 -20.39
CA VAL A 286 -13.99 16.20 -19.93
C VAL A 286 -13.34 14.85 -20.24
N GLN A 287 -12.07 14.87 -20.63
CA GLN A 287 -11.19 13.72 -20.50
C GLN A 287 -10.39 13.84 -19.19
N LEU A 288 -10.55 12.86 -18.29
CA LEU A 288 -9.93 12.88 -16.97
C LEU A 288 -8.75 11.90 -16.90
N TYR A 289 -7.62 12.38 -16.39
CA TYR A 289 -6.46 11.55 -16.03
C TYR A 289 -6.13 11.65 -14.55
N ALA A 290 -5.91 10.52 -13.87
CA ALA A 290 -5.53 10.50 -12.46
C ALA A 290 -4.34 9.58 -12.18
N CYS A 291 -3.37 10.03 -11.39
CA CYS A 291 -2.20 9.22 -11.02
C CYS A 291 -1.72 9.44 -9.58
N GLY A 292 -1.22 8.38 -8.94
CA GLY A 292 -0.67 8.41 -7.58
C GLY A 292 -1.41 7.48 -6.63
N ASN A 293 -1.79 7.97 -5.45
CA ASN A 293 -2.40 7.16 -4.39
C ASN A 293 -3.73 6.52 -4.84
N GLY A 294 -3.86 5.20 -4.62
CA GLY A 294 -5.05 4.44 -5.04
C GLY A 294 -6.36 4.87 -4.37
N ALA A 295 -6.33 5.34 -3.12
CA ALA A 295 -7.51 5.86 -2.44
C ALA A 295 -8.00 7.17 -3.06
N MET A 296 -7.06 8.06 -3.42
CA MET A 296 -7.39 9.29 -4.16
C MET A 296 -8.06 8.95 -5.50
N ILE A 297 -7.48 8.02 -6.28
CA ILE A 297 -8.03 7.63 -7.58
C ILE A 297 -9.45 7.07 -7.44
N SER A 298 -9.69 6.25 -6.41
CA SER A 298 -11.03 5.70 -6.11
C SER A 298 -12.04 6.81 -5.80
N GLN A 299 -11.67 7.79 -4.98
CA GLN A 299 -12.56 8.91 -4.61
C GLN A 299 -12.85 9.84 -5.79
N VAL A 300 -11.81 10.29 -6.51
CA VAL A 300 -11.95 11.09 -7.75
C VAL A 300 -12.90 10.40 -8.72
N ARG A 301 -12.75 9.09 -8.92
CA ARG A 301 -13.64 8.31 -9.79
C ARG A 301 -15.09 8.40 -9.30
N THR A 302 -15.35 7.98 -8.08
CA THR A 302 -16.71 7.92 -7.53
C THR A 302 -17.42 9.26 -7.66
N GLU A 303 -16.75 10.35 -7.26
CA GLU A 303 -17.38 11.67 -7.19
C GLU A 303 -17.51 12.34 -8.58
N CYS A 304 -16.52 12.19 -9.46
CA CYS A 304 -16.61 12.76 -10.82
C CYS A 304 -17.62 12.00 -11.69
N LEU A 305 -17.73 10.67 -11.55
CA LEU A 305 -18.77 9.88 -12.24
C LEU A 305 -20.16 10.27 -11.72
N ALA A 306 -20.33 10.44 -10.41
CA ALA A 306 -21.58 10.94 -9.83
C ALA A 306 -21.95 12.35 -10.34
N SER A 307 -20.95 13.13 -10.74
CA SER A 307 -21.11 14.47 -11.31
C SER A 307 -21.31 14.50 -12.83
N GLY A 308 -21.40 13.33 -13.48
CA GLY A 308 -21.73 13.20 -14.91
C GLY A 308 -20.58 12.83 -15.85
N LEU A 309 -19.37 12.57 -15.33
CA LEU A 309 -18.24 12.11 -16.14
C LEU A 309 -18.55 10.74 -16.79
N PRO A 310 -18.40 10.57 -18.11
CA PRO A 310 -18.54 9.26 -18.73
C PRO A 310 -17.41 8.32 -18.30
N SER A 311 -17.74 7.08 -17.92
CA SER A 311 -16.77 6.09 -17.41
C SER A 311 -15.59 5.82 -18.36
N HIS A 312 -15.83 5.85 -19.68
CA HIS A 312 -14.80 5.66 -20.70
C HIS A 312 -13.81 6.83 -20.82
N ARG A 313 -14.13 7.99 -20.24
CA ARG A 313 -13.27 9.19 -20.20
C ARG A 313 -12.48 9.32 -18.90
N PHE A 314 -12.59 8.36 -18.00
CA PHE A 314 -11.75 8.28 -16.80
C PHE A 314 -10.59 7.31 -17.04
N VAL A 315 -9.38 7.85 -17.12
CA VAL A 315 -8.15 7.09 -17.32
C VAL A 315 -7.25 7.29 -16.10
N ALA A 316 -6.70 6.23 -15.51
CA ALA A 316 -5.90 6.38 -14.29
C ALA A 316 -4.88 5.28 -14.09
N GLU A 317 -3.85 5.58 -13.30
CA GLU A 317 -2.82 4.64 -12.85
C GLU A 317 -2.46 4.86 -11.38
N ALA A 318 -2.63 3.82 -10.56
CA ALA A 318 -2.27 3.85 -9.16
C ALA A 318 -0.81 3.46 -8.96
N PHE A 319 -0.09 4.23 -8.15
CA PHE A 319 1.23 3.86 -7.67
C PHE A 319 1.06 2.87 -6.53
N VAL A 320 1.42 1.64 -6.82
CA VAL A 320 1.54 0.56 -5.84
C VAL A 320 3.04 0.34 -5.57
N PRO A 321 3.46 0.18 -4.31
CA PRO A 321 4.79 -0.30 -4.01
C PRO A 321 5.08 -1.54 -4.86
N SER A 322 6.20 -1.54 -5.56
CA SER A 322 6.64 -2.69 -6.35
C SER A 322 7.99 -3.13 -5.83
N GLY A 323 8.16 -4.44 -5.70
CA GLY A 323 9.41 -5.11 -5.37
C GLY A 323 9.63 -5.47 -3.90
N ARG A 324 10.57 -6.41 -3.69
CA ARG A 324 10.94 -6.93 -2.37
C ARG A 324 11.56 -5.79 -1.56
N SER A 325 11.10 -5.57 -0.34
CA SER A 325 11.73 -4.59 0.55
C SER A 325 13.13 -5.09 0.91
N SER A 326 14.15 -4.23 0.83
CA SER A 326 15.46 -4.53 1.38
C SER A 326 15.36 -4.39 2.89
N ALA A 327 15.22 -5.54 3.51
CA ALA A 327 16.15 -5.79 4.56
C ALA A 327 16.95 -7.02 4.21
N GLU A 328 18.26 -6.91 4.39
CA GLU A 328 19.18 -8.03 4.34
C GLU A 328 18.80 -9.04 5.43
N THR A 329 17.86 -9.90 5.09
CA THR A 329 17.99 -11.29 5.41
C THR A 329 17.70 -11.98 4.09
N THR A 330 18.58 -12.86 3.63
CA THR A 330 18.20 -13.97 2.74
C THR A 330 16.75 -14.32 3.06
N PRO A 331 15.76 -14.23 2.14
CA PRO A 331 14.39 -14.56 2.52
C PRO A 331 14.49 -15.99 3.03
N ARG A 332 14.41 -16.13 4.35
CA ARG A 332 14.24 -17.44 4.94
C ARG A 332 12.90 -17.84 4.37
N LEU A 333 12.97 -18.76 3.42
CA LEU A 333 11.78 -19.47 2.96
C LEU A 333 11.05 -19.85 4.25
N LEU A 334 9.84 -19.29 4.41
CA LEU A 334 9.01 -19.53 5.59
C LEU A 334 9.11 -21.01 5.92
N HIS A 335 9.50 -21.32 7.16
CA HIS A 335 9.72 -22.69 7.54
C HIS A 335 8.43 -23.50 7.23
N PRO A 336 8.49 -24.58 6.42
CA PRO A 336 7.31 -25.18 5.79
C PRO A 336 6.31 -25.82 6.78
N VAL A 337 6.73 -25.99 8.03
CA VAL A 337 5.93 -26.47 9.16
C VAL A 337 5.60 -25.30 10.12
N TRP A 338 6.64 -24.75 10.76
CA TRP A 338 6.54 -23.70 11.77
C TRP A 338 6.15 -22.29 11.29
N GLU A 339 6.08 -22.03 9.99
CA GLU A 339 5.71 -20.70 9.44
C GLU A 339 4.86 -20.85 8.18
N LYS A 340 4.11 -21.96 8.09
CA LYS A 340 3.18 -22.20 6.99
C LYS A 340 2.09 -21.12 6.98
N VAL A 341 1.87 -20.54 5.81
CA VAL A 341 0.83 -19.54 5.56
C VAL A 341 -0.19 -20.06 4.56
N GLY A 342 -1.37 -19.47 4.54
CA GLY A 342 -2.41 -19.78 3.59
C GLY A 342 -2.21 -19.07 2.24
N PRO A 343 -3.07 -19.40 1.25
CA PRO A 343 -2.93 -18.92 -0.12
C PRO A 343 -3.21 -17.42 -0.29
N ARG A 344 -3.77 -16.75 0.73
CA ARG A 344 -3.99 -15.30 0.71
C ARG A 344 -2.87 -14.52 1.35
N TYR A 345 -1.96 -15.17 2.10
CA TYR A 345 -0.88 -14.47 2.77
C TYR A 345 -0.03 -13.66 1.79
N SER A 346 0.16 -12.38 2.12
CA SER A 346 1.02 -11.47 1.40
C SER A 346 1.57 -10.44 2.39
N LEU A 347 2.83 -10.04 2.19
CA LEU A 347 3.49 -9.05 3.04
C LEU A 347 2.72 -7.72 3.03
N ASP A 348 2.27 -7.27 1.85
CA ASP A 348 1.46 -6.06 1.70
C ASP A 348 0.14 -6.13 2.48
N GLY A 349 -0.50 -7.30 2.52
CA GLY A 349 -1.73 -7.52 3.28
C GLY A 349 -1.51 -7.43 4.78
N MET A 350 -0.43 -8.06 5.28
CA MET A 350 -0.04 -7.99 6.69
C MET A 350 0.35 -6.57 7.10
N LEU A 351 1.10 -5.84 6.27
CA LEU A 351 1.47 -4.45 6.50
C LEU A 351 0.25 -3.51 6.52
N ALA A 352 -0.69 -3.69 5.58
CA ALA A 352 -1.92 -2.92 5.57
C ALA A 352 -2.79 -3.18 6.81
N ALA A 353 -2.87 -4.44 7.25
CA ALA A 353 -3.56 -4.82 8.48
C ALA A 353 -2.92 -4.19 9.72
N ARG A 354 -1.58 -4.23 9.83
CA ARG A 354 -0.83 -3.55 10.89
C ARG A 354 -1.10 -2.05 10.90
N GLU A 355 -0.96 -1.36 9.76
CA GLU A 355 -1.22 0.09 9.68
C GLU A 355 -2.64 0.45 10.12
N GLN A 356 -3.62 -0.39 9.77
CA GLN A 356 -5.00 -0.17 10.14
C GLN A 356 -5.23 -0.41 11.64
N SER A 357 -4.60 -1.43 12.23
CA SER A 357 -4.59 -1.66 13.69
C SER A 357 -3.95 -0.50 14.46
N ILE A 358 -2.84 0.05 13.99
CA ILE A 358 -2.20 1.24 14.60
C ILE A 358 -3.15 2.44 14.58
N ARG A 359 -3.82 2.70 13.45
CA ARG A 359 -4.82 3.77 13.34
C ARG A 359 -6.01 3.54 14.26
N ALA A 360 -6.44 2.28 14.40
CA ALA A 360 -7.55 1.91 15.29
C ALA A 360 -7.19 2.14 16.75
N LEU A 361 -6.01 1.69 17.18
CA LEU A 361 -5.49 1.89 18.52
C LEU A 361 -5.35 3.38 18.83
N ALA A 362 -4.81 4.20 17.93
CA ALA A 362 -4.74 5.64 18.10
C ALA A 362 -6.14 6.29 18.25
N ALA A 363 -7.11 5.86 17.42
CA ALA A 363 -8.48 6.35 17.50
C ALA A 363 -9.16 5.97 18.82
N ILE A 364 -8.99 4.73 19.29
CA ILE A 364 -9.52 4.23 20.56
C ILE A 364 -8.88 4.97 21.73
N ALA A 365 -7.56 5.06 21.76
CA ALA A 365 -6.81 5.73 22.81
C ALA A 365 -7.21 7.21 22.95
N SER A 366 -7.43 7.92 21.83
CA SER A 366 -7.88 9.31 21.83
C SER A 366 -9.25 9.54 22.46
N ARG A 367 -10.05 8.46 22.60
CA ARG A 367 -11.41 8.51 23.15
C ARG A 367 -11.49 8.04 24.60
N LEU A 368 -10.43 7.46 25.15
CA LEU A 368 -10.35 7.10 26.56
C LEU A 368 -10.38 8.37 27.43
N ARG A 369 -11.20 8.36 28.49
CA ARG A 369 -11.40 9.53 29.36
C ARG A 369 -11.40 9.12 30.82
N VAL A 370 -10.81 9.97 31.67
CA VAL A 370 -10.88 9.81 33.12
C VAL A 370 -12.34 9.66 33.56
N GLY A 371 -12.61 8.64 34.37
CA GLY A 371 -13.95 8.27 34.84
C GLY A 371 -14.64 7.20 33.99
N MET A 372 -14.19 6.93 32.76
CA MET A 372 -14.71 5.84 31.92
C MET A 372 -14.44 4.48 32.58
N THR A 373 -15.44 3.62 32.58
CA THR A 373 -15.30 2.24 33.04
C THR A 373 -14.64 1.37 31.98
N THR A 374 -13.97 0.27 32.39
CA THR A 374 -13.39 -0.71 31.46
C THR A 374 -14.46 -1.25 30.49
N GLY A 375 -15.68 -1.47 30.97
CA GLY A 375 -16.80 -1.91 30.12
C GLY A 375 -17.15 -0.89 29.03
N GLU A 376 -17.31 0.38 29.40
CA GLU A 376 -17.58 1.46 28.42
C GLU A 376 -16.46 1.61 27.40
N ALA A 377 -15.20 1.44 27.82
CA ALA A 377 -14.05 1.51 26.92
C ALA A 377 -14.04 0.37 25.89
N LEU A 378 -14.35 -0.85 26.33
CA LEU A 378 -14.45 -2.02 25.44
C LEU A 378 -15.59 -1.90 24.44
N ASP A 379 -16.76 -1.43 24.90
CA ASP A 379 -17.92 -1.25 24.03
C ASP A 379 -17.61 -0.15 22.99
N MET A 380 -16.96 0.94 23.40
CA MET A 380 -16.49 2.01 22.49
C MET A 380 -15.43 1.50 21.49
N ALA A 381 -14.49 0.67 21.92
CA ALA A 381 -13.48 0.10 21.05
C ALA A 381 -14.08 -0.84 20.00
N ALA A 382 -15.05 -1.67 20.39
CA ALA A 382 -15.79 -2.53 19.47
C ALA A 382 -16.54 -1.72 18.41
N GLU A 383 -17.26 -0.67 18.81
CA GLU A 383 -17.93 0.25 17.89
C GLU A 383 -16.94 0.93 16.93
N GLN A 384 -15.77 1.34 17.44
CA GLN A 384 -14.74 1.98 16.63
C GLN A 384 -14.13 1.02 15.61
N LEU A 385 -13.81 -0.22 15.99
CA LEU A 385 -13.29 -1.25 15.08
C LEU A 385 -14.31 -1.60 14.00
N GLN A 386 -15.57 -1.76 14.37
CA GLN A 386 -16.65 -2.01 13.42
C GLN A 386 -16.82 -0.84 12.43
N ALA A 387 -16.79 0.41 12.91
CA ALA A 387 -16.87 1.59 12.05
C ALA A 387 -15.69 1.73 11.10
N MET A 388 -14.53 1.16 11.46
CA MET A 388 -13.34 1.11 10.62
C MET A 388 -13.32 -0.09 9.64
N GLY A 389 -14.36 -0.93 9.66
CA GLY A 389 -14.51 -2.05 8.74
C GLY A 389 -13.83 -3.35 9.18
N ALA A 390 -13.57 -3.54 10.48
CA ALA A 390 -13.09 -4.82 10.99
C ALA A 390 -14.20 -5.86 10.78
N SER A 391 -13.88 -6.99 10.14
CA SER A 391 -14.89 -8.01 9.87
C SER A 391 -15.25 -8.81 11.13
N HIS A 392 -14.24 -9.14 11.93
CA HIS A 392 -14.34 -9.77 13.25
C HIS A 392 -13.01 -9.58 13.99
N THR A 393 -12.87 -10.21 15.16
CA THR A 393 -11.62 -10.24 15.93
C THR A 393 -11.14 -11.67 16.02
N TRP A 394 -9.83 -11.90 15.89
CA TRP A 394 -9.22 -13.22 16.00
C TRP A 394 -8.86 -13.54 17.46
N HIS A 395 -8.59 -12.52 18.29
CA HIS A 395 -8.75 -12.57 19.75
C HIS A 395 -9.54 -11.35 20.27
N PRO A 396 -10.15 -11.42 21.46
CA PRO A 396 -10.88 -10.30 22.05
C PRO A 396 -10.02 -9.04 22.20
N THR A 397 -10.62 -7.88 22.00
CA THR A 397 -10.00 -6.60 22.39
C THR A 397 -9.77 -6.57 23.91
N TYR A 398 -8.54 -6.27 24.32
CA TYR A 398 -8.17 -6.15 25.72
C TYR A 398 -7.92 -4.68 26.06
N ILE A 399 -8.67 -4.16 27.03
CA ILE A 399 -8.44 -2.84 27.63
C ILE A 399 -8.36 -3.02 29.14
N ARG A 400 -7.24 -2.58 29.74
CA ARG A 400 -6.96 -2.78 31.16
C ARG A 400 -6.50 -1.47 31.80
N PHE A 401 -7.10 -1.08 32.91
CA PHE A 401 -6.78 0.16 33.62
C PHE A 401 -6.09 -0.10 34.96
N GLY A 402 -5.10 0.72 35.30
CA GLY A 402 -4.39 0.72 36.59
C GLY A 402 -3.89 -0.67 36.97
N ASP A 403 -4.26 -1.13 38.16
CA ASP A 403 -3.85 -2.44 38.71
C ASP A 403 -4.17 -3.65 37.82
N ASP A 404 -5.09 -3.51 36.86
CA ASP A 404 -5.46 -4.64 35.99
C ASP A 404 -4.45 -4.81 34.83
N THR A 405 -3.52 -3.88 34.64
CA THR A 405 -2.47 -3.94 33.60
C THR A 405 -1.45 -5.07 33.81
N VAL A 406 -1.30 -5.57 35.03
CA VAL A 406 -0.43 -6.73 35.33
C VAL A 406 -1.11 -8.08 35.06
N ARG A 407 -2.41 -8.09 34.75
CA ARG A 407 -3.17 -9.33 34.56
C ARG A 407 -3.06 -9.82 33.10
N PRO A 408 -2.81 -11.10 32.86
CA PRO A 408 -2.76 -11.65 31.50
C PRO A 408 -4.15 -11.68 30.84
N PRO A 409 -4.22 -11.76 29.50
CA PRO A 409 -5.45 -11.91 28.71
C PRO A 409 -6.45 -12.96 29.23
N ARG A 410 -5.95 -14.09 29.73
CA ARG A 410 -6.75 -15.22 30.23
C ARG A 410 -7.38 -14.96 31.60
N GLU A 411 -6.92 -13.95 32.33
CA GLU A 411 -7.52 -13.50 33.58
C GLU A 411 -8.58 -12.43 33.31
N GLY A 412 -9.80 -12.70 33.78
CA GLY A 412 -10.95 -11.83 33.63
C GLY A 412 -10.72 -10.41 34.19
N ILE A 413 -11.48 -9.47 33.64
CA ILE A 413 -11.39 -8.04 33.95
C ILE A 413 -12.57 -7.59 34.82
N ASP A 414 -12.36 -6.58 35.65
CA ASP A 414 -13.45 -5.85 36.29
C ASP A 414 -13.99 -4.78 35.31
N ARG A 415 -15.14 -5.07 34.69
CA ARG A 415 -15.81 -4.12 33.78
C ARG A 415 -16.21 -2.81 34.46
N GLN A 416 -16.32 -2.76 35.79
CA GLN A 416 -16.72 -1.56 36.53
C GLN A 416 -15.55 -0.70 37.00
N ARG A 417 -14.30 -1.17 36.86
CA ARG A 417 -13.11 -0.36 37.16
C ARG A 417 -13.13 0.90 36.30
N ARG A 418 -12.88 2.05 36.93
CA ARG A 418 -12.82 3.35 36.25
C ARG A 418 -11.38 3.79 36.04
N LEU A 419 -11.10 4.34 34.86
CA LEU A 419 -9.84 4.99 34.53
C LEU A 419 -9.65 6.25 35.41
N ARG A 420 -8.56 6.29 36.18
CA ARG A 420 -8.22 7.43 37.06
C ARG A 420 -7.31 8.42 36.34
N ALA A 421 -7.21 9.64 36.87
CA ALA A 421 -6.40 10.72 36.29
C ALA A 421 -4.89 10.43 36.26
N THR A 422 -4.43 9.48 37.08
CA THR A 422 -3.02 9.11 37.23
C THR A 422 -2.76 7.65 36.86
N ASP A 423 -3.66 7.00 36.13
CA ASP A 423 -3.56 5.56 35.79
C ASP A 423 -2.63 5.28 34.62
N ILE A 424 -2.29 4.00 34.46
CA ILE A 424 -1.73 3.41 33.26
C ILE A 424 -2.81 2.55 32.59
N ALA A 425 -2.82 2.49 31.26
CA ALA A 425 -3.82 1.74 30.51
C ALA A 425 -3.15 0.93 29.40
N VAL A 426 -3.53 -0.34 29.27
CA VAL A 426 -3.16 -1.18 28.13
C VAL A 426 -4.34 -1.25 27.17
N VAL A 427 -4.08 -1.11 25.88
CA VAL A 427 -5.02 -1.39 24.80
C VAL A 427 -4.33 -2.36 23.83
N ASP A 428 -4.97 -3.49 23.58
CA ASP A 428 -4.44 -4.59 22.78
C ASP A 428 -5.57 -5.08 21.86
N LEU A 429 -5.28 -5.14 20.56
CA LEU A 429 -6.25 -5.24 19.48
C LEU A 429 -5.93 -6.40 18.52
N GLY A 430 -6.87 -7.33 18.39
CA GLY A 430 -6.84 -8.42 17.40
C GLY A 430 -7.88 -8.36 16.28
N PRO A 431 -8.09 -7.24 15.57
CA PRO A 431 -9.07 -7.15 14.49
C PRO A 431 -8.62 -7.92 13.24
N VAL A 432 -9.57 -8.37 12.43
CA VAL A 432 -9.31 -8.94 11.10
C VAL A 432 -9.69 -7.94 10.02
N TRP A 433 -8.69 -7.48 9.26
CA TRP A 433 -8.81 -6.52 8.16
C TRP A 433 -8.63 -7.23 6.81
N ASP A 434 -9.66 -7.24 5.96
CA ASP A 434 -9.61 -7.86 4.62
C ASP A 434 -9.07 -9.32 4.60
N GLY A 435 -9.34 -10.08 5.67
CA GLY A 435 -8.88 -11.46 5.85
C GLY A 435 -7.44 -11.62 6.34
N TYR A 436 -6.80 -10.54 6.77
CA TYR A 436 -5.49 -10.54 7.44
C TYR A 436 -5.66 -10.22 8.91
N GLU A 437 -4.86 -10.87 9.73
CA GLU A 437 -4.82 -10.63 11.17
C GLU A 437 -4.08 -9.33 11.44
N GLY A 438 -4.81 -8.35 11.96
CA GLY A 438 -4.22 -7.18 12.59
C GLY A 438 -3.93 -7.50 14.04
N ASP A 439 -2.74 -7.17 14.49
CA ASP A 439 -2.28 -7.42 15.84
C ASP A 439 -1.37 -6.27 16.27
N TYR A 440 -1.84 -5.48 17.24
CA TYR A 440 -1.15 -4.28 17.69
C TYR A 440 -1.72 -3.79 19.02
N GLY A 441 -0.82 -3.52 19.95
CA GLY A 441 -1.14 -3.19 21.33
C GLY A 441 -0.08 -2.30 21.95
N ASP A 442 -0.52 -1.35 22.78
CA ASP A 442 0.36 -0.38 23.41
C ASP A 442 -0.18 0.09 24.78
N THR A 443 0.69 0.76 25.53
CA THR A 443 0.48 1.26 26.87
C THR A 443 0.43 2.78 26.92
N PHE A 444 -0.63 3.30 27.52
CA PHE A 444 -0.93 4.72 27.68
C PHE A 444 -0.82 5.14 29.13
N VAL A 445 -0.21 6.29 29.38
CA VAL A 445 -0.07 6.86 30.72
C VAL A 445 -0.96 8.09 30.84
N PHE A 446 -1.80 8.11 31.88
CA PHE A 446 -2.60 9.25 32.28
C PHE A 446 -1.93 9.93 33.48
N GLY A 447 -1.85 11.26 33.42
CA GLY A 447 -1.11 12.06 34.42
C GLY A 447 0.40 11.97 34.24
N ASP A 448 1.13 12.19 35.33
CA ASP A 448 2.59 12.37 35.35
C ASP A 448 3.31 11.42 36.32
N SER A 449 2.67 10.30 36.68
CA SER A 449 3.25 9.28 37.56
C SER A 449 4.62 8.81 37.03
N PRO A 450 5.73 9.07 37.75
CA PRO A 450 7.06 8.68 37.31
C PRO A 450 7.19 7.17 37.09
N LEU A 451 6.51 6.37 37.92
CA LEU A 451 6.51 4.92 37.82
C LEU A 451 5.83 4.42 36.53
N HIS A 452 4.71 5.03 36.13
CA HIS A 452 3.98 4.64 34.91
C HIS A 452 4.76 5.06 33.65
N LEU A 453 5.37 6.25 33.65
CA LEU A 453 6.25 6.68 32.57
C LEU A 453 7.50 5.80 32.45
N ALA A 454 8.08 5.40 33.58
CA ALA A 454 9.20 4.45 33.61
C ALA A 454 8.80 3.07 33.07
N CYS A 455 7.60 2.59 33.39
CA CYS A 455 7.04 1.34 32.86
C CYS A 455 6.97 1.38 31.33
N ARG A 456 6.30 2.39 30.77
CA ARG A 456 6.15 2.57 29.32
C ARG A 456 7.51 2.71 28.63
N THR A 457 8.43 3.47 29.21
CA THR A 457 9.78 3.66 28.63
C THR A 457 10.55 2.35 28.60
N ALA A 458 10.54 1.59 29.70
CA ALA A 458 11.22 0.30 29.78
C ALA A 458 10.58 -0.71 28.81
N LEU A 459 9.26 -0.68 28.66
CA LEU A 459 8.50 -1.57 27.78
C LEU A 459 8.94 -1.45 26.32
N HIS A 460 8.94 -0.24 25.75
CA HIS A 460 9.41 -0.04 24.37
C HIS A 460 10.91 -0.33 24.23
N ALA A 461 11.73 0.02 25.24
CA ALA A 461 13.17 -0.28 25.20
C ALA A 461 13.45 -1.80 25.20
N VAL A 462 12.74 -2.58 26.02
CA VAL A 462 12.86 -4.05 26.02
C VAL A 462 12.41 -4.62 24.69
N PHE A 463 11.31 -4.11 24.12
CA PHE A 463 10.86 -4.52 22.79
C PHE A 463 11.92 -4.23 21.71
N ASP A 464 12.42 -3.00 21.63
CA ASP A 464 13.40 -2.57 20.62
C ASP A 464 14.69 -3.37 20.72
N GLU A 465 15.23 -3.54 21.94
CA GLU A 465 16.45 -4.34 22.17
C GLU A 465 16.22 -5.82 21.80
N THR A 466 15.03 -6.36 22.07
CA THR A 466 14.67 -7.75 21.71
C THR A 466 14.52 -7.90 20.20
N ARG A 467 13.93 -6.91 19.51
CA ARG A 467 13.87 -6.85 18.05
C ARG A 467 15.27 -6.77 17.45
N GLU A 468 16.17 -5.97 18.00
CA GLU A 468 17.58 -5.93 17.59
C GLU A 468 18.30 -7.28 17.83
N ALA A 469 17.94 -7.99 18.90
CA ALA A 469 18.40 -9.35 19.13
C ALA A 469 17.89 -10.33 18.05
N TRP A 470 16.64 -10.17 17.62
CA TRP A 470 16.09 -10.93 16.51
C TRP A 470 16.83 -10.68 15.19
N LEU A 471 17.22 -9.43 14.89
CA LEU A 471 18.04 -9.11 13.71
C LEU A 471 19.40 -9.83 13.71
N ARG A 472 19.92 -10.20 14.89
CA ARG A 472 21.15 -11.00 15.03
C ARG A 472 20.93 -12.51 14.83
N GLY A 473 19.69 -12.93 14.57
CA GLY A 473 19.32 -14.30 14.25
C GLY A 473 19.01 -15.20 15.44
N LEU A 474 18.59 -14.64 16.58
CA LEU A 474 18.17 -15.41 17.77
C LEU A 474 16.87 -16.18 17.51
N THR A 475 16.80 -17.42 18.01
CA THR A 475 15.57 -18.23 18.05
C THR A 475 14.52 -17.60 18.96
N GLY A 476 13.24 -17.94 18.77
CA GLY A 476 12.18 -17.38 19.61
C GLY A 476 12.36 -17.65 21.11
N ARG A 477 12.89 -18.83 21.50
CA ARG A 477 13.31 -19.10 22.88
C ARG A 477 14.38 -18.13 23.36
N GLU A 478 15.44 -17.94 22.57
CA GLU A 478 16.54 -17.04 22.91
C GLU A 478 16.07 -15.57 22.98
N LEU A 479 15.08 -15.17 22.18
CA LEU A 479 14.48 -13.84 22.24
C LEU A 479 13.81 -13.59 23.59
N TYR A 480 13.04 -14.55 24.10
CA TYR A 480 12.39 -14.38 25.41
C TYR A 480 13.37 -14.49 26.58
N ASP A 481 14.45 -15.28 26.46
CA ASP A 481 15.55 -15.25 27.43
C ASP A 481 16.27 -13.89 27.44
N PHE A 482 16.46 -13.29 26.26
CA PHE A 482 17.06 -11.95 26.12
C PHE A 482 16.12 -10.86 26.66
N ALA A 483 14.83 -10.91 26.34
CA ALA A 483 13.83 -9.96 26.82
C ALA A 483 13.72 -9.98 28.35
N GLU A 484 13.81 -11.17 28.98
CA GLU A 484 13.79 -11.33 30.43
C GLU A 484 15.02 -10.65 31.07
N GLN A 485 16.21 -10.89 30.54
CA GLN A 485 17.45 -10.23 31.01
C GLN A 485 17.39 -8.70 30.81
N SER A 486 16.88 -8.25 29.67
CA SER A 486 16.70 -6.82 29.38
C SER A 486 15.73 -6.17 30.37
N ALA A 487 14.60 -6.82 30.66
CA ALA A 487 13.61 -6.36 31.64
C ALA A 487 14.20 -6.29 33.06
N GLU A 488 14.88 -7.35 33.51
CA GLU A 488 15.50 -7.43 34.84
C GLU A 488 16.55 -6.33 35.03
N SER A 489 17.37 -6.06 34.00
CA SER A 489 18.38 -5.00 34.04
C SER A 489 17.77 -3.60 34.22
N LYS A 490 16.51 -3.43 33.85
CA LYS A 490 15.72 -2.19 33.98
C LYS A 490 14.82 -2.19 35.22
N GLY A 491 14.89 -3.22 36.07
CA GLY A 491 14.11 -3.34 37.31
C GLY A 491 12.67 -3.84 37.12
N TRP A 492 12.35 -4.45 35.96
CA TRP A 492 11.04 -5.00 35.63
C TRP A 492 11.10 -6.52 35.52
N ARG A 493 9.95 -7.17 35.65
CA ARG A 493 9.79 -8.61 35.43
C ARG A 493 9.00 -8.85 34.15
N LEU A 494 9.53 -9.67 33.25
CA LEU A 494 8.82 -10.10 32.05
C LEU A 494 7.76 -11.15 32.40
N ALA A 495 6.54 -11.01 31.89
CA ALA A 495 5.53 -12.06 32.00
C ALA A 495 5.71 -13.09 30.86
N ARG A 496 6.61 -14.07 31.05
CA ARG A 496 6.96 -15.05 30.00
C ARG A 496 5.79 -15.91 29.48
N ASN A 497 4.70 -15.99 30.23
CA ASN A 497 3.49 -16.73 29.85
C ASN A 497 2.61 -15.99 28.84
N LEU A 498 2.98 -14.76 28.45
CA LEU A 498 2.39 -14.03 27.35
C LEU A 498 3.45 -13.88 26.27
N ALA A 499 3.56 -14.94 25.47
CA ALA A 499 4.51 -15.02 24.38
C ALA A 499 3.80 -14.74 23.06
N GLY A 500 4.50 -14.05 22.18
CA GLY A 500 4.07 -13.74 20.83
C GLY A 500 3.68 -14.99 20.06
N HIS A 501 2.94 -14.79 18.99
CA HIS A 501 2.39 -15.89 18.22
C HIS A 501 2.59 -15.63 16.72
N ARG A 502 2.22 -16.64 15.92
CA ARG A 502 2.35 -16.56 14.46
C ARG A 502 1.23 -15.68 13.90
N LEU A 503 1.56 -14.84 12.94
CA LEU A 503 0.58 -14.21 12.06
C LEU A 503 0.49 -14.92 10.70
N ALA A 504 -0.72 -14.95 10.15
CA ALA A 504 -0.95 -15.38 8.77
C ALA A 504 -2.15 -14.65 8.15
N ASP A 505 -2.52 -15.04 6.93
CA ASP A 505 -3.90 -14.85 6.48
C ASP A 505 -4.83 -15.63 7.42
N PHE A 506 -5.88 -14.96 7.88
CA PHE A 506 -6.76 -15.49 8.92
C PHE A 506 -7.44 -16.80 8.46
N PRO A 507 -7.51 -17.84 9.32
CA PRO A 507 -6.96 -17.95 10.68
C PRO A 507 -5.59 -18.65 10.72
N HIS A 508 -4.59 -18.07 11.39
CA HIS A 508 -3.27 -18.69 11.58
C HIS A 508 -3.33 -20.00 12.39
N ALA A 509 -4.30 -20.11 13.30
CA ALA A 509 -4.51 -21.27 14.18
C ALA A 509 -4.82 -22.58 13.41
N LEU A 510 -5.10 -22.51 12.10
CA LEU A 510 -5.30 -23.69 11.26
C LEU A 510 -3.99 -24.43 10.93
N PHE A 511 -2.84 -23.82 11.16
CA PHE A 511 -1.56 -24.37 10.74
C PHE A 511 -0.72 -24.94 11.89
N GLU A 512 -0.52 -24.18 12.97
CA GLU A 512 0.24 -24.59 14.17
C GLU A 512 0.02 -23.55 15.30
N ASN A 513 -0.05 -23.98 16.57
CA ASN A 513 -0.34 -23.10 17.72
C ASN A 513 0.89 -22.90 18.63
N LYS A 514 2.09 -22.97 18.06
CA LYS A 514 3.32 -22.85 18.83
C LYS A 514 3.58 -21.38 19.19
N GLU A 515 3.84 -21.11 20.46
CA GLU A 515 4.22 -19.78 20.96
C GLU A 515 5.65 -19.43 20.52
N LEU A 516 5.91 -18.14 20.28
CA LEU A 516 7.20 -17.62 19.85
C LEU A 516 8.29 -17.95 20.87
N ALA A 517 7.99 -17.89 22.17
CA ALA A 517 8.92 -18.24 23.24
C ALA A 517 9.41 -19.71 23.22
N ASP A 518 8.71 -20.60 22.51
CA ASP A 518 9.08 -22.00 22.35
C ASP A 518 9.69 -22.30 20.97
N LEU A 519 9.77 -21.31 20.07
CA LEU A 519 10.26 -21.49 18.71
C LEU A 519 11.79 -21.73 18.71
N GLU A 520 12.20 -22.88 18.17
CA GLU A 520 13.61 -23.31 18.10
C GLU A 520 14.33 -22.86 16.82
N ILE A 521 13.63 -22.09 15.98
CA ILE A 521 14.19 -21.44 14.79
C ILE A 521 14.14 -19.93 14.99
N PRO A 522 15.04 -19.17 14.37
CA PRO A 522 14.90 -17.72 14.36
C PRO A 522 13.69 -17.34 13.50
N PRO A 523 12.72 -16.60 14.06
CA PRO A 523 11.43 -16.33 13.43
C PRO A 523 11.62 -15.52 12.14
N SER A 524 10.81 -15.80 11.14
CA SER A 524 10.77 -15.07 9.88
C SER A 524 10.03 -13.75 10.05
N GLU A 525 10.48 -12.75 9.30
CA GLU A 525 9.83 -11.45 9.22
C GLU A 525 8.36 -11.58 8.81
N MET A 526 7.50 -10.73 9.38
CA MET A 526 6.08 -10.60 9.05
C MET A 526 5.25 -11.88 9.20
N ALA A 527 5.80 -12.91 9.85
CA ALA A 527 5.11 -14.16 10.19
C ALA A 527 4.90 -14.32 11.69
N TRP A 528 5.45 -13.41 12.50
CA TRP A 528 5.40 -13.47 13.97
C TRP A 528 5.21 -12.08 14.56
N VAL A 529 4.50 -12.02 15.68
CA VAL A 529 4.44 -10.84 16.56
C VAL A 529 5.32 -11.09 17.76
N LEU A 530 6.02 -10.05 18.19
CA LEU A 530 6.71 -10.03 19.47
C LEU A 530 5.79 -9.37 20.49
N GLU A 531 5.48 -10.07 21.57
CA GLU A 531 4.68 -9.54 22.68
C GLU A 531 5.58 -9.35 23.90
N ILE A 532 5.65 -8.13 24.43
CA ILE A 532 6.37 -7.82 25.67
C ILE A 532 5.35 -7.34 26.69
N GLN A 533 5.21 -8.07 27.79
CA GLN A 533 4.50 -7.61 28.98
C GLN A 533 5.46 -7.47 30.15
N LEU A 534 5.54 -6.26 30.70
CA LEU A 534 6.32 -5.96 31.90
C LEU A 534 5.42 -5.79 33.11
N CYS A 535 5.86 -6.30 34.24
CA CYS A 535 5.24 -6.12 35.55
C CYS A 535 6.28 -5.56 36.53
N HIS A 536 5.89 -4.59 37.35
CA HIS A 536 6.73 -4.15 38.46
C HIS A 536 6.94 -5.31 39.46
N PRO A 537 8.11 -5.42 40.11
CA PRO A 537 8.38 -6.50 41.06
C PRO A 537 7.46 -6.50 42.29
N THR A 538 7.02 -5.33 42.75
CA THR A 538 6.26 -5.19 44.01
C THR A 538 4.96 -4.39 43.90
N GLU A 539 4.77 -3.62 42.83
CA GLU A 539 3.63 -2.72 42.67
C GLU A 539 2.69 -3.30 41.60
N PRO A 540 1.37 -3.05 41.67
CA PRO A 540 0.43 -3.53 40.66
C PRO A 540 0.48 -2.64 39.40
N VAL A 541 1.66 -2.44 38.83
CA VAL A 541 1.89 -1.64 37.62
C VAL A 541 2.48 -2.53 36.56
N GLY A 542 1.81 -2.60 35.41
CA GLY A 542 2.31 -3.30 34.25
C GLY A 542 2.06 -2.53 32.96
N GLY A 543 2.67 -3.02 31.90
CA GLY A 543 2.53 -2.51 30.55
C GLY A 543 2.65 -3.64 29.55
N PHE A 544 2.05 -3.43 28.39
CA PHE A 544 2.04 -4.37 27.27
C PHE A 544 2.29 -3.60 25.99
N PHE A 545 3.20 -4.12 25.18
CA PHE A 545 3.47 -3.64 23.85
C PHE A 545 3.72 -4.84 22.95
N GLU A 546 3.07 -4.82 21.80
CA GLU A 546 3.25 -5.83 20.78
C GLU A 546 3.37 -5.16 19.43
N ASP A 547 4.16 -5.78 18.57
CA ASP A 547 4.20 -5.45 17.17
C ASP A 547 4.80 -6.60 16.38
N MET A 548 4.53 -6.60 15.09
CA MET A 548 5.06 -7.55 14.14
C MET A 548 6.60 -7.48 14.10
N LEU A 549 7.26 -8.64 14.09
CA LEU A 549 8.70 -8.71 13.83
C LEU A 549 8.96 -8.33 12.37
N MET A 550 9.46 -7.11 12.19
CA MET A 550 9.78 -6.54 10.89
C MET A 550 11.16 -5.92 10.90
N LEU A 551 11.84 -6.05 9.78
CA LEU A 551 13.21 -5.59 9.64
C LEU A 551 13.28 -4.05 9.67
N GLN A 552 12.17 -3.36 9.44
CA GLN A 552 12.01 -1.90 9.61
C GLN A 552 10.70 -1.60 10.37
N ALA A 553 10.77 -0.72 11.39
CA ALA A 553 9.68 -0.41 12.32
C ALA A 553 8.78 0.74 11.85
#